data_AF-A0A2V8FNM6-F1
#
_entry.id   AF-A0A2V8FNM6-F1
#
_cell.length_a   1.000
_cell.length_b   1.000
_cell.length_c   1.000
_cell.angle_alpha   90.00
_cell.angle_beta   90.00
_cell.angle_gamma   90.00
#
_symmetry.space_group_name_H-M   'P 1'
#
loop_
_entity.id
_entity.type
_entity.pdbx_description
1 polymer ?
#
loop_
_entity_poly.entity_id
_entity_poly.type
_entity_poly.pdbx_seq_one_letter_code
_entity_poly.pdbx_strand_id
1 'polypeptide(L)'
;MAELAAEPRVLCHRDYHSRNLMLHQDSLYIIDFQDARMGPDTYDLVSLLRDSYVDIKDAAVDELIAYFLALKGVQDDQEFRRRFDVMALQRNLKALGTFGYQTATRRNPVYIQYIPRTLRYARTNLEKYPRFARLRELLARHIEELQ
;
A
#
# COMPACT_ATOMS: atom_id res chain seq x y z
N MET A 1 -8.36 -10.88 6.01
CA MET A 1 -7.43 -11.77 5.27
C MET A 1 -8.18 -12.67 4.30
N ALA A 2 -9.25 -13.35 4.71
CA ALA A 2 -10.04 -14.21 3.82
C ALA A 2 -10.59 -13.49 2.57
N GLU A 3 -11.07 -12.26 2.72
CA GLU A 3 -11.58 -11.42 1.61
C GLU A 3 -10.53 -11.19 0.52
N LEU A 4 -9.36 -10.62 0.87
CA LEU A 4 -8.27 -10.40 -0.09
C LEU A 4 -7.72 -11.70 -0.69
N ALA A 5 -7.86 -12.83 0.00
CA ALA A 5 -7.37 -14.12 -0.48
C ALA A 5 -8.30 -14.74 -1.54
N ALA A 6 -9.58 -14.36 -1.57
CA ALA A 6 -10.58 -14.83 -2.52
C ALA A 6 -10.60 -14.03 -3.83
N GLU A 7 -9.81 -12.95 -3.92
CA GLU A 7 -9.74 -12.08 -5.10
C GLU A 7 -9.11 -12.78 -6.32
N PRO A 8 -9.45 -12.31 -7.54
CA PRO A 8 -8.76 -12.73 -8.77
C PRO A 8 -7.24 -12.62 -8.60
N ARG A 9 -6.55 -13.73 -8.87
CA ARG A 9 -5.11 -13.82 -8.66
C ARG A 9 -4.38 -13.56 -9.97
N VAL A 10 -3.48 -12.58 -9.94
CA VAL A 10 -2.55 -12.25 -11.02
C VAL A 10 -1.13 -12.41 -10.53
N LEU A 11 -0.16 -12.47 -11.45
CA LEU A 11 1.24 -12.41 -11.07
C LEU A 11 1.54 -11.03 -10.48
N CYS A 12 1.97 -10.99 -9.22
CA CYS A 12 2.39 -9.78 -8.53
C CYS A 12 3.91 -9.83 -8.31
N HIS A 13 4.61 -8.73 -8.60
CA HIS A 13 6.01 -8.51 -8.24
C HIS A 13 6.20 -8.40 -6.72
N ARG A 14 5.18 -7.90 -6.02
CA ARG A 14 5.09 -7.71 -4.57
C ARG A 14 5.91 -6.57 -3.97
N ASP A 15 7.05 -6.28 -4.57
CA ASP A 15 7.92 -5.13 -4.26
C ASP A 15 7.94 -4.12 -5.41
N TYR A 16 6.79 -3.91 -6.05
CA TYR A 16 6.59 -2.95 -7.15
C TYR A 16 6.50 -1.52 -6.61
N HIS A 17 7.61 -0.99 -6.11
CA HIS A 17 7.72 0.38 -5.58
C HIS A 17 8.87 1.14 -6.27
N SER A 18 8.91 2.46 -6.11
CA SER A 18 9.82 3.35 -6.85
C SER A 18 11.30 2.92 -6.84
N ARG A 19 11.79 2.32 -5.74
CA ARG A 19 13.20 1.88 -5.63
C ARG A 19 13.55 0.65 -6.49
N ASN A 20 12.55 -0.08 -6.99
CA ASN A 20 12.73 -1.25 -7.85
C ASN A 20 12.40 -0.92 -9.32
N LEU A 21 12.14 0.36 -9.63
CA LEU A 21 11.83 0.89 -10.95
C LEU A 21 12.96 1.82 -11.41
N MET A 22 13.71 1.39 -12.42
CA MET A 22 14.87 2.13 -12.94
C MET A 22 14.55 2.70 -14.31
N LEU A 23 14.52 4.02 -14.43
CA LEU A 23 14.40 4.68 -15.72
C LEU A 23 15.81 4.89 -16.30
N HIS A 24 16.09 4.28 -17.43
CA HIS A 24 17.37 4.43 -18.13
C HIS A 24 17.12 4.54 -19.63
N GLN A 25 17.61 5.63 -20.25
CA GLN A 25 17.45 5.89 -21.69
C GLN A 25 15.98 5.74 -22.15
N ASP A 26 15.06 6.42 -21.47
CA ASP A 26 13.60 6.38 -21.69
C ASP A 26 12.95 4.99 -21.59
N SER A 27 13.70 4.00 -21.11
CA SER A 27 13.23 2.64 -20.90
C SER A 27 13.08 2.34 -19.41
N LEU A 28 11.96 1.74 -19.04
CA LEU A 28 11.68 1.34 -17.67
C LEU A 28 12.19 -0.09 -17.44
N TYR A 29 13.09 -0.25 -16.48
CA TYR A 29 13.59 -1.53 -16.02
C TYR A 29 13.04 -1.84 -14.64
N ILE A 30 12.62 -3.09 -14.44
CA ILE A 30 12.07 -3.58 -13.19
C ILE A 30 13.05 -4.62 -12.62
N ILE A 31 13.45 -4.44 -11.37
CA ILE A 31 14.39 -5.34 -10.67
C ILE A 31 13.75 -5.95 -9.44
N ASP A 32 14.38 -6.95 -8.82
CA ASP A 32 13.93 -7.55 -7.55
C ASP A 32 12.64 -8.41 -7.67
N PHE A 33 12.43 -9.02 -8.84
CA PHE A 33 11.22 -9.80 -9.17
C PHE A 33 11.27 -11.29 -8.74
N GLN A 34 12.35 -11.74 -8.07
CA GLN A 34 12.52 -13.15 -7.69
C GLN A 34 11.47 -13.66 -6.68
N ASP A 35 10.85 -12.74 -5.93
CA ASP A 35 9.79 -13.06 -4.97
C ASP A 35 8.38 -12.94 -5.56
N ALA A 36 8.26 -12.78 -6.88
CA ALA A 36 6.97 -12.67 -7.57
C ALA A 36 6.09 -13.90 -7.35
N ARG A 37 4.82 -13.67 -6.99
CA ARG A 37 3.84 -14.73 -6.72
C ARG A 37 2.44 -14.28 -7.11
N MET A 38 1.56 -15.26 -7.25
CA MET A 38 0.13 -15.00 -7.43
C MET A 38 -0.43 -14.22 -6.24
N GLY A 39 -1.11 -13.11 -6.51
CA GLY A 39 -1.74 -12.24 -5.52
C GLY A 39 -2.87 -11.40 -6.13
N PRO A 40 -3.54 -10.57 -5.32
CA PRO A 40 -4.66 -9.74 -5.80
C PRO A 40 -4.21 -8.74 -6.85
N ASP A 41 -5.09 -8.45 -7.81
CA ASP A 41 -4.84 -7.48 -8.89
C ASP A 41 -4.60 -6.03 -8.43
N THR A 42 -4.90 -5.73 -7.17
CA THR A 42 -4.60 -4.44 -6.53
C THR A 42 -3.21 -4.36 -5.92
N TYR A 43 -2.51 -5.49 -5.73
CA TYR A 43 -1.32 -5.56 -4.85
C TYR A 43 -0.17 -4.65 -5.31
N ASP A 44 0.24 -4.78 -6.57
CA ASP A 44 1.36 -4.02 -7.13
C ASP A 44 0.98 -2.56 -7.37
N LEU A 45 -0.28 -2.28 -7.74
CA LEU A 45 -0.77 -0.92 -7.90
C LEU A 45 -0.75 -0.17 -6.55
N VAL A 46 -1.16 -0.81 -5.46
CA VAL A 46 -1.06 -0.25 -4.11
C VAL A 46 0.41 -0.04 -3.73
N SER A 47 1.29 -1.01 -4.05
CA SER A 47 2.72 -0.89 -3.77
C SER A 47 3.34 0.35 -4.42
N LEU A 48 2.89 0.71 -5.62
CA LEU A 48 3.37 1.86 -6.37
C LEU A 48 2.73 3.17 -5.91
N LEU A 49 1.40 3.21 -5.79
CA LEU A 49 0.66 4.47 -5.54
C LEU A 49 0.64 4.87 -4.07
N ARG A 50 0.83 3.92 -3.14
CA ARG A 50 0.98 4.18 -1.70
C ARG A 50 2.40 3.88 -1.23
N ASP A 51 3.37 4.16 -2.10
CA ASP A 51 4.79 4.01 -1.79
C ASP A 51 5.15 4.87 -0.56
N SER A 52 5.89 4.28 0.39
CA SER A 52 6.35 5.00 1.58
C SER A 52 7.53 5.95 1.27
N TYR A 53 8.25 5.73 0.15
CA TYR A 53 9.42 6.51 -0.24
C TYR A 53 9.06 7.81 -0.98
N VAL A 54 7.92 7.86 -1.68
CA VAL A 54 7.49 9.01 -2.49
C VAL A 54 6.15 9.54 -1.99
N ASP A 55 5.99 10.86 -1.91
CA ASP A 55 4.71 11.47 -1.54
C ASP A 55 3.89 11.72 -2.81
N ILE A 56 2.90 10.87 -3.06
CA ILE A 56 1.93 11.05 -4.15
C ILE A 56 0.66 11.65 -3.55
N LYS A 57 0.23 12.79 -4.08
CA LYS A 57 -1.00 13.48 -3.65
C LYS A 57 -2.22 12.60 -3.92
N ASP A 58 -3.22 12.64 -3.03
CA ASP A 58 -4.42 11.80 -3.17
C ASP A 58 -5.16 12.01 -4.49
N ALA A 59 -5.25 13.26 -4.97
CA ALA A 59 -5.84 13.55 -6.29
C ALA A 59 -5.10 12.82 -7.44
N ALA A 60 -3.77 12.78 -7.40
CA ALA A 60 -2.98 12.05 -8.39
C ALA A 60 -3.15 10.53 -8.24
N VAL A 61 -3.28 10.01 -7.01
CA VAL A 61 -3.60 8.60 -6.79
C VAL A 61 -4.95 8.25 -7.40
N ASP A 62 -5.97 9.10 -7.22
CA ASP A 62 -7.30 8.88 -7.77
C ASP A 62 -7.33 8.91 -9.30
N GLU A 63 -6.58 9.83 -9.91
CA GLU A 63 -6.40 9.91 -11.36
C GLU A 63 -5.67 8.66 -11.90
N LEU A 64 -4.61 8.20 -11.24
CA LEU A 64 -3.84 7.03 -11.66
C LEU A 64 -4.63 5.73 -11.51
N ILE A 65 -5.48 5.60 -10.47
CA ILE A 65 -6.42 4.48 -10.34
C ILE A 65 -7.43 4.51 -11.48
N ALA A 66 -8.02 5.67 -11.79
CA ALA A 66 -8.97 5.81 -12.88
C ALA A 66 -8.33 5.46 -14.24
N TYR A 67 -7.09 5.92 -14.47
CA TYR A 67 -6.30 5.59 -15.65
C TYR A 67 -6.05 4.08 -15.77
N PHE A 68 -5.63 3.42 -14.68
CA PHE A 68 -5.44 1.97 -14.66
C PHE A 68 -6.72 1.20 -14.97
N LEU A 69 -7.87 1.61 -14.41
CA LEU A 69 -9.16 1.00 -14.69
C LEU A 69 -9.57 1.18 -16.15
N ALA A 70 -9.36 2.38 -16.71
CA ALA A 70 -9.64 2.65 -18.11
C ALA A 70 -8.82 1.75 -19.06
N LEU A 71 -7.54 1.48 -18.74
CA LEU A 71 -6.71 0.52 -19.49
C LEU A 71 -7.25 -0.91 -19.43
N LYS A 72 -7.94 -1.28 -18.35
CA LYS A 72 -8.65 -2.57 -18.22
C LYS A 72 -10.03 -2.57 -18.90
N GLY A 73 -10.45 -1.47 -19.51
CA GLY A 73 -11.79 -1.32 -20.09
C GLY A 73 -12.90 -1.17 -19.04
N VAL A 74 -12.55 -0.79 -17.80
CA VAL A 74 -13.48 -0.64 -16.69
C VAL A 74 -13.58 0.85 -16.33
N GLN A 75 -14.78 1.37 -16.10
CA GLN A 75 -14.98 2.75 -15.64
C GLN A 75 -15.54 2.76 -14.22
N ASP A 76 -14.97 3.64 -13.39
CA ASP A 76 -15.42 3.97 -12.03
C ASP A 76 -15.83 2.77 -11.15
N ASP A 77 -14.92 1.79 -11.04
CA ASP A 77 -15.14 0.61 -10.23
C ASP A 77 -14.93 0.90 -8.74
N GLN A 78 -16.02 1.22 -8.05
CA GLN A 78 -16.04 1.45 -6.60
C GLN A 78 -15.56 0.24 -5.80
N GLU A 79 -15.82 -0.97 -6.29
CA GLU A 79 -15.37 -2.19 -5.62
C GLU A 79 -13.85 -2.34 -5.75
N PHE A 80 -13.28 -2.05 -6.92
CA PHE A 80 -11.82 -1.98 -7.08
C PHE A 80 -11.19 -0.96 -6.12
N ARG A 81 -11.77 0.25 -6.02
CA ARG A 81 -11.29 1.29 -5.08
C ARG A 81 -11.35 0.81 -3.64
N ARG A 82 -12.43 0.13 -3.25
CA ARG A 82 -12.58 -0.47 -1.93
C ARG A 82 -11.52 -1.54 -1.67
N ARG A 83 -11.28 -2.44 -2.62
CA ARG A 83 -10.24 -3.48 -2.52
C ARG A 83 -8.84 -2.87 -2.46
N PHE A 84 -8.59 -1.81 -3.23
CA PHE A 84 -7.35 -1.04 -3.21
C PHE A 84 -7.09 -0.46 -1.82
N ASP A 85 -8.07 0.20 -1.20
CA ASP A 85 -7.88 0.81 0.13
C ASP A 85 -7.65 -0.24 1.23
N VAL A 86 -8.34 -1.38 1.14
CA VAL A 86 -8.20 -2.48 2.09
C VAL A 86 -6.83 -3.14 1.95
N MET A 87 -6.34 -3.30 0.72
CA MET A 87 -4.98 -3.76 0.45
C MET A 87 -3.94 -2.76 0.94
N ALA A 88 -4.16 -1.45 0.74
CA ALA A 88 -3.30 -0.40 1.26
C ALA A 88 -3.24 -0.44 2.79
N LEU A 89 -4.36 -0.58 3.48
CA LEU A 89 -4.38 -0.73 4.93
C LEU A 89 -3.57 -1.96 5.39
N GLN A 90 -3.78 -3.11 4.76
CA GLN A 90 -3.04 -4.34 5.09
C GLN A 90 -1.53 -4.16 4.93
N ARG A 91 -1.10 -3.57 3.80
CA ARG A 91 0.32 -3.32 3.51
C ARG A 91 0.92 -2.30 4.46
N ASN A 92 0.22 -1.21 4.75
CA ASN A 92 0.69 -0.17 5.65
C ASN A 92 0.88 -0.71 7.06
N LEU A 93 -0.06 -1.51 7.59
CA LEU A 93 0.11 -2.14 8.91
C LEU A 93 1.30 -3.10 8.94
N LYS A 94 1.51 -3.89 7.88
CA LYS A 94 2.71 -4.76 7.76
C LYS A 94 4.01 -3.94 7.71
N ALA A 95 4.03 -2.85 6.94
CA ALA A 95 5.18 -1.96 6.82
C ALA A 95 5.50 -1.30 8.17
N LEU A 96 4.50 -0.81 8.89
CA LEU A 96 4.66 -0.23 10.24
C LEU A 96 5.26 -1.25 11.21
N GLY A 97 4.80 -2.49 11.22
CA GLY A 97 5.41 -3.56 12.02
C GLY A 97 6.88 -3.81 11.65
N THR A 98 7.19 -3.79 10.35
CA THR A 98 8.56 -3.95 9.84
C THR A 98 9.45 -2.78 10.26
N PHE A 99 8.99 -1.54 10.12
CA PHE A 99 9.73 -0.34 10.50
C PHE A 99 9.95 -0.28 12.01
N GLY A 100 8.94 -0.65 12.80
CA GLY A 100 9.04 -0.78 14.25
C GLY A 100 10.10 -1.80 14.67
N TYR A 101 10.11 -2.99 14.07
CA TYR A 101 11.13 -4.01 14.34
C TYR A 101 12.54 -3.55 13.92
N GLN A 102 12.68 -2.95 12.74
CA GLN A 102 13.96 -2.44 12.25
C GLN A 102 14.52 -1.35 13.18
N THR A 103 13.65 -0.49 13.69
CA THR A 103 14.04 0.61 14.59
C THR A 103 14.36 0.10 15.99
N ALA A 104 13.45 -0.63 16.62
CA ALA A 104 13.56 -1.04 18.02
C ALA A 104 14.54 -2.20 18.24
N THR A 105 14.53 -3.19 17.35
CA THR A 105 15.34 -4.42 17.52
C THR A 105 16.65 -4.34 16.75
N ARG A 106 16.62 -3.91 15.49
CA ARG A 106 17.84 -3.82 14.66
C ARG A 106 18.58 -2.49 14.79
N ARG A 107 18.08 -1.55 15.61
CA ARG A 107 18.67 -0.21 15.84
C ARG A 107 18.97 0.53 14.54
N ASN A 108 18.13 0.36 13.53
CA ASN A 108 18.27 1.01 12.23
C ASN A 108 17.29 2.19 12.14
N PRO A 109 17.73 3.43 12.43
CA PRO A 109 16.86 4.60 12.50
C PRO A 109 16.39 5.10 11.12
N VAL A 110 16.94 4.58 10.01
CA VAL A 110 16.61 5.02 8.65
C VAL A 110 15.12 4.89 8.36
N TYR A 111 14.42 3.94 8.98
CA TYR A 111 13.00 3.71 8.76
C TYR A 111 12.07 4.65 9.52
N ILE A 112 12.56 5.37 10.54
CA ILE A 112 11.75 6.28 11.36
C ILE A 112 11.07 7.34 10.49
N GLN A 113 11.79 7.85 9.48
CA GLN A 113 11.29 8.90 8.59
C GLN A 113 10.05 8.47 7.78
N TYR A 114 9.83 7.16 7.57
CA TYR A 114 8.70 6.66 6.79
C TYR A 114 7.46 6.39 7.65
N ILE A 115 7.62 6.20 8.96
CA ILE A 115 6.53 5.85 9.90
C ILE A 115 5.38 6.88 9.86
N PRO A 116 5.60 8.20 9.95
CA PRO A 116 4.50 9.17 9.98
C PRO A 116 3.63 9.12 8.72
N ARG A 117 4.25 8.94 7.54
CA ARG A 117 3.53 8.84 6.27
C ARG A 117 2.69 7.57 6.21
N THR A 118 3.27 6.43 6.57
CA THR A 118 2.56 5.14 6.56
C THR A 118 1.41 5.12 7.59
N LEU A 119 1.59 5.76 8.76
CA LEU A 119 0.53 5.94 9.75
C LEU A 119 -0.61 6.79 9.21
N ARG A 120 -0.32 7.91 8.53
CA ARG A 120 -1.34 8.75 7.89
C ARG A 120 -2.21 7.95 6.93
N TYR A 121 -1.59 7.16 6.04
CA TYR A 121 -2.35 6.32 5.11
C TYR A 121 -3.17 5.23 5.81
N ALA A 122 -2.62 4.61 6.87
CA ALA A 122 -3.36 3.64 7.67
C ALA A 122 -4.58 4.29 8.35
N ARG A 123 -4.40 5.47 8.96
CA ARG A 123 -5.47 6.23 9.62
C ARG A 123 -6.60 6.56 8.65
N THR A 124 -6.29 7.13 7.49
CA THR A 124 -7.29 7.48 6.48
C THR A 124 -8.19 6.29 6.14
N ASN A 125 -7.62 5.09 5.94
CA ASN A 125 -8.40 3.90 5.62
C ASN A 125 -9.14 3.31 6.83
N LEU A 126 -8.58 3.43 8.04
CA LEU A 126 -9.26 3.04 9.28
C LEU A 126 -10.49 3.91 9.57
N GLU A 127 -10.42 5.20 9.26
CA GLU A 127 -11.51 6.16 9.42
C GLU A 127 -12.57 6.02 8.33
N LYS A 128 -12.13 5.81 7.08
CA LYS A 128 -13.02 5.70 5.91
C LYS A 128 -13.99 4.52 6.00
N TYR A 129 -13.57 3.40 6.59
CA TYR A 129 -14.36 2.18 6.63
C TYR A 129 -14.81 1.82 8.05
N PRO A 130 -16.12 1.98 8.39
CA PRO A 130 -16.64 1.69 9.73
C PRO A 130 -16.34 0.27 10.24
N ARG A 131 -16.20 -0.71 9.33
CA ARG A 131 -15.83 -2.09 9.68
C ARG A 131 -14.49 -2.21 10.41
N PHE A 132 -13.62 -1.21 10.30
CA PHE A 132 -12.33 -1.16 10.98
C PHE A 132 -12.34 -0.34 12.27
N ALA A 133 -13.50 0.18 12.72
CA ALA A 133 -13.60 0.98 13.94
C ALA A 133 -12.97 0.29 15.15
N ARG A 134 -13.26 -1.01 15.34
CA ARG A 134 -12.66 -1.78 16.44
C ARG A 134 -11.15 -1.92 16.33
N LEU A 135 -10.63 -2.10 15.12
CA LEU A 135 -9.18 -2.15 14.89
C LEU A 135 -8.53 -0.80 15.19
N ARG A 136 -9.16 0.30 14.76
CA ARG A 136 -8.71 1.66 15.07
C ARG A 136 -8.64 1.89 16.57
N GLU A 137 -9.69 1.56 17.31
CA GLU A 137 -9.73 1.68 18.77
C GLU A 137 -8.62 0.90 19.48
N LEU A 138 -8.29 -0.30 18.99
CA LEU A 138 -7.23 -1.11 19.58
C LEU A 138 -5.84 -0.50 19.30
N LEU A 139 -5.61 -0.04 18.07
CA LEU A 139 -4.33 0.57 17.69
C LEU A 139 -4.13 1.93 18.36
N ALA A 140 -5.18 2.75 18.50
CA ALA A 140 -5.15 4.07 19.13
C ALA A 140 -4.74 4.06 20.62
N ARG A 141 -4.83 2.90 21.29
CA ARG A 141 -4.33 2.70 22.66
C ARG A 141 -2.80 2.65 22.74
N HIS A 142 -2.15 2.39 21.62
CA HIS A 142 -0.70 2.15 21.55
C HIS A 142 0.02 3.08 20.57
N ILE A 143 -0.74 3.80 19.73
CA ILE A 143 -0.22 4.69 18.69
C ILE A 143 -1.05 5.97 18.73
N GLU A 144 -0.47 7.05 19.26
CA GLU A 144 -1.16 8.33 19.47
C GLU A 144 -1.63 8.95 18.14
N GLU A 145 -0.90 8.75 17.05
CA GLU A 145 -1.22 9.28 15.74
C GLU A 145 -2.50 8.68 15.11
N LEU A 146 -3.02 7.59 15.70
CA LEU A 146 -4.25 6.90 15.29
C LEU A 146 -5.46 7.19 16.20
N GLN A 147 -5.30 8.06 17.20
CA GLN A 147 -6.41 8.57 18.04
C GLN A 147 -7.36 9.47 17.25
#